data_AF-A0A7K3J1D9-F1
#
_entry.id   AF-A0A7K3J1D9-F1
#
_cell.length_a   1.000
_cell.length_b   1.000
_cell.length_c   1.000
_cell.angle_alpha   90.00
_cell.angle_beta   90.00
_cell.angle_gamma   90.00
#
_symmetry.space_group_name_H-M   'P 1'
#
loop_
_entity.id
_entity.type
_entity.pdbx_description
1 polymer ?
#
loop_
_entity_poly.entity_id
_entity_poly.type
_entity_poly.pdbx_seq_one_letter_code
_entity_poly.pdbx_strand_id
1 'polypeptide(L)'
;RDKIRLYADTPGVNDPQGFAEKLKKRVDEQGFTWLKMDLGIHLVNKTEGNIVNNKFWGGLAQYDLRDYMGYGNTLHPFTQVQITDKGLEDLEKYVDTIRNAVGYEIPLSSDHFGHFDINNSIRFGEAMERFRLAWVEDMVPWFDTERWKTVSDALKTPTCTGEDIFMLKDGF
;
A
#
# COMPACT_ATOMS: atom_id res chain seq x y z
N ARG A 1 -16.94 14.05 21.24
CA ARG A 1 -17.45 13.33 20.05
C ARG A 1 -18.36 12.21 20.56
N ASP A 2 -19.51 12.00 19.92
CA ASP A 2 -20.50 11.01 20.41
C ASP A 2 -20.43 9.66 19.67
N LYS A 3 -19.67 9.61 18.56
CA LYS A 3 -19.39 8.39 17.79
C LYS A 3 -17.92 8.39 17.32
N ILE A 4 -17.41 7.19 17.04
CA ILE A 4 -16.09 6.95 16.43
C ILE A 4 -16.34 6.22 15.11
N ARG A 5 -15.84 6.77 14.01
CA ARG A 5 -15.92 6.13 12.69
C ARG A 5 -14.80 5.10 12.59
N LEU A 6 -15.13 3.91 12.12
CA LEU A 6 -14.19 2.83 11.85
C LEU A 6 -14.02 2.67 10.34
N TYR A 7 -12.85 2.22 9.92
CA TYR A 7 -12.63 1.71 8.57
C TYR A 7 -12.67 0.18 8.59
N ALA A 8 -13.04 -0.42 7.46
CA ALA A 8 -12.93 -1.87 7.26
C ALA A 8 -11.77 -2.20 6.34
N ASP A 9 -10.98 -3.17 6.77
CA ASP A 9 -10.04 -3.87 5.92
C ASP A 9 -10.75 -4.91 5.04
N THR A 10 -10.20 -5.14 3.85
CA THR A 10 -10.78 -6.04 2.84
C THR A 10 -9.80 -7.16 2.53
N PRO A 11 -10.12 -8.42 2.87
CA PRO A 11 -9.18 -9.52 2.71
C PRO A 11 -8.78 -9.67 1.24
N GLY A 12 -7.47 -9.67 0.99
CA GLY A 12 -6.86 -9.76 -0.34
C GLY A 12 -7.53 -10.83 -1.21
N VAL A 13 -7.96 -10.40 -2.40
CA VAL A 13 -8.42 -11.29 -3.46
C VAL A 13 -7.53 -11.01 -4.66
N ASN A 14 -6.98 -12.07 -5.26
CA ASN A 14 -6.12 -11.95 -6.44
C ASN A 14 -6.89 -11.47 -7.69
N ASP A 15 -8.22 -11.40 -7.61
CA ASP A 15 -9.10 -10.95 -8.67
C ASP A 15 -9.72 -9.58 -8.30
N PRO A 16 -9.53 -8.53 -9.12
CA PRO A 16 -10.07 -7.20 -8.86
C PRO A 16 -11.60 -7.18 -8.71
N GLN A 17 -12.32 -8.03 -9.46
CA GLN A 17 -13.78 -8.09 -9.40
C GLN A 17 -14.26 -8.68 -8.07
N GLY A 18 -13.68 -9.80 -7.64
CA GLY A 18 -13.95 -10.38 -6.33
C GLY A 18 -13.56 -9.44 -5.18
N PHE A 19 -12.52 -8.62 -5.34
CA PHE A 19 -12.17 -7.59 -4.36
C PHE A 19 -13.24 -6.48 -4.29
N ALA A 20 -13.69 -5.99 -5.44
CA ALA A 20 -14.76 -4.99 -5.54
C ALA A 20 -16.08 -5.48 -4.91
N GLU A 21 -16.44 -6.75 -5.11
CA GLU A 21 -17.63 -7.35 -4.48
C GLU A 21 -17.53 -7.40 -2.96
N LYS A 22 -16.36 -7.76 -2.42
CA LYS A 22 -16.12 -7.73 -0.97
C LYS A 22 -16.22 -6.32 -0.40
N LEU A 23 -15.67 -5.32 -1.10
CA LEU A 23 -15.78 -3.93 -0.68
C LEU A 23 -17.24 -3.46 -0.65
N LYS A 24 -18.03 -3.79 -1.69
CA LYS A 24 -19.47 -3.49 -1.69
C LYS A 24 -20.17 -4.12 -0.50
N LYS A 25 -19.87 -5.39 -0.19
CA LYS A 25 -20.42 -6.04 1.01
C LYS A 25 -20.07 -5.31 2.32
N ARG A 26 -18.87 -4.74 2.46
CA ARG A 26 -18.50 -3.93 3.63
C ARG A 26 -19.39 -2.70 3.77
N VAL A 27 -19.73 -2.05 2.64
CA VAL A 27 -20.56 -0.86 2.62
C VAL A 27 -22.04 -1.22 2.80
N ASP A 28 -22.57 -2.06 1.91
CA ASP A 28 -24.00 -2.30 1.75
C ASP A 28 -24.59 -3.17 2.86
N GLU A 29 -23.85 -4.20 3.31
CA GLU A 29 -24.35 -5.16 4.31
C GLU A 29 -23.83 -4.87 5.73
N GLN A 30 -22.61 -4.35 5.86
CA GLN A 30 -21.97 -4.14 7.17
C GLN A 30 -21.98 -2.68 7.63
N GLY A 31 -22.39 -1.74 6.76
CA GLY A 31 -22.54 -0.32 7.10
C GLY A 31 -21.22 0.42 7.31
N PHE A 32 -20.08 -0.12 6.85
CA PHE A 32 -18.83 0.63 6.88
C PHE A 32 -18.89 1.80 5.91
N THR A 33 -18.35 2.92 6.36
CA THR A 33 -18.34 4.16 5.57
C THR A 33 -16.93 4.56 5.18
N TRP A 34 -15.91 3.79 5.53
CA TRP A 34 -14.49 4.03 5.19
C TRP A 34 -13.84 2.67 4.96
N LEU A 35 -13.04 2.53 3.91
CA LEU A 35 -12.41 1.28 3.53
C LEU A 35 -10.88 1.42 3.46
N LYS A 36 -10.17 0.32 3.73
CA LYS A 36 -8.72 0.16 3.51
C LYS A 36 -8.52 -1.03 2.57
N MET A 37 -7.49 -0.96 1.72
CA MET A 37 -7.11 -2.01 0.79
C MET A 37 -5.60 -2.22 0.75
N ASP A 38 -5.19 -3.46 0.49
CA ASP A 38 -3.82 -3.76 0.11
C ASP A 38 -3.59 -3.29 -1.34
N LEU A 39 -2.60 -2.44 -1.55
CA LEU A 39 -2.27 -1.91 -2.88
C LEU A 39 -0.76 -1.88 -3.03
N GLY A 40 -0.16 -2.95 -3.56
CA GLY A 40 1.29 -3.00 -3.65
C GLY A 40 1.82 -3.89 -4.76
N ILE A 41 3.13 -4.06 -4.78
CA ILE A 41 3.83 -4.85 -5.79
C ILE A 41 3.35 -6.30 -5.84
N HIS A 42 2.76 -6.82 -4.75
CA HIS A 42 2.17 -8.16 -4.70
C HIS A 42 1.02 -8.35 -5.70
N LEU A 43 0.33 -7.28 -6.11
CA LEU A 43 -0.73 -7.32 -7.12
C LEU A 43 -0.19 -7.44 -8.55
N VAL A 44 1.04 -6.99 -8.79
CA VAL A 44 1.60 -6.84 -10.15
C VAL A 44 2.87 -7.63 -10.40
N ASN A 45 3.47 -8.27 -9.38
CA ASN A 45 4.74 -8.98 -9.50
C ASN A 45 4.70 -10.23 -10.40
N LYS A 46 3.52 -10.76 -10.74
CA LYS A 46 3.38 -11.92 -11.64
C LYS A 46 3.41 -11.53 -13.12
N THR A 47 3.18 -10.26 -13.44
CA THR A 47 3.15 -9.78 -14.81
C THR A 47 4.56 -9.39 -15.26
N GLU A 48 5.02 -9.99 -16.36
CA GLU A 48 6.34 -9.71 -16.89
C GLU A 48 6.49 -8.22 -17.26
N GLY A 49 7.60 -7.61 -16.84
CA GLY A 49 7.91 -6.22 -17.09
C GLY A 49 7.31 -5.22 -16.09
N ASN A 50 6.53 -5.65 -15.10
CA ASN A 50 5.94 -4.73 -14.11
C ASN A 50 6.91 -4.34 -12.99
N ILE A 51 7.82 -5.26 -12.64
CA ILE A 51 8.73 -5.07 -11.51
C ILE A 51 10.18 -5.38 -11.93
N VAL A 52 11.07 -4.45 -11.65
CA VAL A 52 12.53 -4.64 -11.74
C VAL A 52 13.00 -5.43 -10.52
N ASN A 53 13.97 -6.32 -10.73
CA ASN A 53 14.61 -7.13 -9.68
C ASN A 53 13.72 -8.21 -9.01
N ASN A 54 12.51 -8.46 -9.50
CA ASN A 54 11.65 -9.52 -8.98
C ASN A 54 12.28 -10.94 -9.07
N LYS A 55 12.91 -11.26 -10.20
CA LYS A 55 13.54 -12.57 -10.44
C LYS A 55 14.70 -12.85 -9.48
N PHE A 56 15.47 -11.82 -9.11
CA PHE A 56 16.59 -11.95 -8.18
C PHE A 56 16.13 -12.44 -6.80
N TRP A 57 15.02 -11.91 -6.31
CA TRP A 57 14.45 -12.28 -5.01
C TRP A 57 13.69 -13.60 -5.00
N GLY A 58 13.49 -14.24 -6.16
CA GLY A 58 12.72 -15.49 -6.24
C GLY A 58 11.23 -15.31 -5.91
N GLY A 59 10.73 -14.07 -6.00
CA GLY A 59 9.41 -13.65 -5.55
C GLY A 59 9.48 -12.61 -4.43
N LEU A 60 8.41 -11.84 -4.27
CA LEU A 60 8.35 -10.69 -3.34
C LEU A 60 7.44 -11.00 -2.16
N ALA A 61 7.73 -12.09 -1.45
CA ALA A 61 6.97 -12.52 -0.28
C ALA A 61 7.47 -11.76 0.96
N GLN A 62 6.87 -10.62 1.25
CA GLN A 62 7.26 -9.73 2.36
C GLN A 62 7.32 -10.42 3.73
N TYR A 63 6.42 -11.37 3.98
CA TYR A 63 6.33 -12.10 5.26
C TYR A 63 7.12 -13.40 5.31
N ASP A 64 7.85 -13.75 4.25
CA ASP A 64 8.73 -14.91 4.27
C ASP A 64 10.07 -14.55 4.92
N LEU A 65 10.18 -14.86 6.22
CA LEU A 65 11.35 -14.59 7.05
C LEU A 65 12.26 -15.81 7.21
N ARG A 66 12.01 -16.90 6.46
CA ARG A 66 12.73 -18.18 6.65
C ARG A 66 14.19 -18.12 6.18
N ASP A 67 14.48 -17.32 5.16
CA ASP A 67 15.84 -17.08 4.69
C ASP A 67 16.35 -15.75 5.25
N TYR A 68 17.45 -15.81 5.99
CA TYR A 68 18.12 -14.64 6.57
C TYR A 68 18.51 -13.60 5.51
N MET A 69 18.87 -14.06 4.30
CA MET A 69 19.21 -13.18 3.17
C MET A 69 18.02 -12.98 2.21
N GLY A 70 16.83 -13.42 2.60
CA GLY A 70 15.62 -13.33 1.79
C GLY A 70 15.04 -11.92 1.72
N TYR A 71 14.08 -11.76 0.80
CA TYR A 71 13.39 -10.49 0.57
C TYR A 71 12.72 -9.92 1.83
N GLY A 72 11.98 -10.77 2.56
CA GLY A 72 11.26 -10.34 3.77
C GLY A 72 12.17 -9.87 4.91
N ASN A 73 13.42 -10.35 4.96
CA ASN A 73 14.42 -9.89 5.93
C ASN A 73 15.28 -8.71 5.44
N THR A 74 15.13 -8.32 4.16
CA THR A 74 15.89 -7.20 3.58
C THR A 74 15.14 -5.89 3.77
N LEU A 75 15.79 -4.89 4.36
CA LEU A 75 15.21 -3.56 4.55
C LEU A 75 14.84 -2.91 3.22
N HIS A 76 13.75 -2.14 3.21
CA HIS A 76 13.14 -1.55 2.02
C HIS A 76 14.13 -0.90 1.04
N PRO A 77 15.09 -0.05 1.47
CA PRO A 77 16.00 0.62 0.55
C PRO A 77 17.05 -0.29 -0.10
N PHE A 78 17.23 -1.51 0.40
CA PHE A 78 18.29 -2.43 -0.04
C PHE A 78 17.79 -3.53 -0.97
N THR A 79 16.49 -3.57 -1.27
CA THR A 79 15.93 -4.59 -2.16
C THR A 79 16.21 -4.30 -3.64
N GLN A 80 16.46 -3.04 -4.00
CA GLN A 80 16.56 -2.57 -5.40
C GLN A 80 15.36 -2.99 -6.26
N VAL A 81 14.22 -3.25 -5.63
CA VAL A 81 12.95 -3.49 -6.32
C VAL A 81 12.41 -2.15 -6.79
N GLN A 82 12.02 -2.09 -8.06
CA GLN A 82 11.43 -0.88 -8.64
C GLN A 82 10.16 -1.22 -9.40
N ILE A 83 9.18 -0.32 -9.33
CA ILE A 83 7.95 -0.42 -10.12
C ILE A 83 8.21 0.26 -11.47
N THR A 84 7.96 -0.45 -12.56
CA THR A 84 8.02 0.14 -13.91
C THR A 84 6.77 0.96 -14.18
N ASP A 85 6.78 1.79 -15.22
CA ASP A 85 5.57 2.54 -15.60
C ASP A 85 4.40 1.59 -15.95
N LYS A 86 4.69 0.47 -16.61
CA LYS A 86 3.71 -0.60 -16.83
C LYS A 86 3.14 -1.16 -15.52
N GLY A 87 4.00 -1.35 -14.51
CA GLY A 87 3.55 -1.80 -13.18
C GLY A 87 2.65 -0.77 -12.49
N LEU A 88 2.97 0.52 -12.61
CA LEU A 88 2.14 1.61 -12.09
C LEU A 88 0.79 1.66 -12.81
N GLU A 89 0.77 1.56 -14.14
CA GLU A 89 -0.47 1.52 -14.93
C GLU A 89 -1.40 0.37 -14.52
N ASP A 90 -0.84 -0.81 -14.24
CA ASP A 90 -1.62 -1.96 -13.80
C ASP A 90 -2.16 -1.77 -12.37
N LEU A 91 -1.41 -1.11 -11.49
CA LEU A 91 -1.90 -0.70 -10.17
C LEU A 91 -3.00 0.36 -10.28
N GLU A 92 -2.87 1.35 -11.18
CA GLU A 92 -3.92 2.34 -11.43
C GLU A 92 -5.22 1.68 -11.89
N LYS A 93 -5.15 0.70 -12.81
CA LYS A 93 -6.35 -0.06 -13.27
C LYS A 93 -7.03 -0.80 -12.11
N TYR A 94 -6.25 -1.32 -11.17
CA TYR A 94 -6.77 -1.96 -9.97
C TYR A 94 -7.56 -0.96 -9.11
N VAL A 95 -6.98 0.20 -8.81
CA VAL A 95 -7.65 1.25 -8.03
C VAL A 95 -8.87 1.81 -8.76
N ASP A 96 -8.80 1.95 -10.08
CA ASP A 96 -9.93 2.41 -10.91
C ASP A 96 -11.12 1.44 -10.80
N THR A 97 -10.86 0.13 -10.89
CA THR A 97 -11.88 -0.91 -10.69
C THR A 97 -12.56 -0.78 -9.33
N ILE A 98 -11.78 -0.52 -8.28
CA ILE A 98 -12.29 -0.32 -6.92
C ILE A 98 -13.13 0.96 -6.83
N ARG A 99 -12.63 2.08 -7.36
CA ARG A 99 -13.36 3.36 -7.39
C ARG A 99 -14.67 3.25 -8.17
N ASN A 100 -14.71 2.49 -9.25
CA ASN A 100 -15.96 2.21 -9.98
C ASN A 100 -16.96 1.40 -9.14
N ALA A 101 -16.48 0.60 -8.20
CA ALA A 101 -17.33 -0.23 -7.34
C ALA A 101 -17.88 0.53 -6.12
N VAL A 102 -17.07 1.37 -5.46
CA VAL A 102 -17.43 2.03 -4.18
C VAL A 102 -17.65 3.54 -4.30
N GLY A 103 -17.27 4.15 -5.42
CA GLY A 103 -17.37 5.58 -5.65
C GLY A 103 -16.37 6.43 -4.86
N TYR A 104 -16.60 7.74 -4.89
CA TYR A 104 -15.77 8.75 -4.20
C TYR A 104 -16.39 9.29 -2.90
N GLU A 105 -17.65 8.97 -2.62
CA GLU A 105 -18.30 9.31 -1.34
C GLU A 105 -17.71 8.51 -0.16
N ILE A 106 -17.11 7.36 -0.45
CA ILE A 106 -16.44 6.50 0.53
C ILE A 106 -14.93 6.82 0.52
N PRO A 107 -14.35 7.28 1.65
CA PRO A 107 -12.91 7.37 1.80
C PRO A 107 -12.27 5.99 1.64
N LEU A 108 -11.17 5.95 0.90
CA LEU A 108 -10.42 4.74 0.60
C LEU A 108 -8.97 4.98 0.95
N SER A 109 -8.42 4.12 1.78
CA SER A 109 -7.02 4.15 2.20
C SER A 109 -6.25 2.94 1.67
N SER A 110 -4.93 3.01 1.64
CA SER A 110 -4.10 1.90 1.16
C SER A 110 -2.84 1.64 1.98
N ASP A 111 -2.39 0.39 1.93
CA ASP A 111 -1.23 -0.13 2.66
C ASP A 111 -0.59 -1.34 1.92
N HIS A 112 0.45 -1.93 2.50
CA HIS A 112 1.15 -3.14 2.04
C HIS A 112 1.79 -3.00 0.66
N PHE A 113 2.50 -1.90 0.47
CA PHE A 113 3.13 -1.55 -0.81
C PHE A 113 4.25 -2.49 -1.23
N GLY A 114 5.00 -3.00 -0.25
CA GLY A 114 6.21 -3.81 -0.43
C GLY A 114 7.49 -3.09 -0.02
N HIS A 115 8.59 -3.82 -0.02
CA HIS A 115 9.92 -3.31 0.32
C HIS A 115 10.58 -2.70 -0.92
N PHE A 116 10.53 -1.37 -1.05
CA PHE A 116 11.24 -0.59 -2.08
C PHE A 116 11.69 0.77 -1.55
N ASP A 117 12.55 1.47 -2.29
CA ASP A 117 13.15 2.74 -1.86
C ASP A 117 12.18 3.95 -1.90
N ILE A 118 12.63 5.07 -1.32
CA ILE A 118 11.86 6.31 -1.22
C ILE A 118 11.41 6.90 -2.57
N ASN A 119 12.21 6.76 -3.64
CA ASN A 119 11.85 7.30 -4.94
C ASN A 119 10.73 6.46 -5.56
N ASN A 120 10.74 5.14 -5.34
CA ASN A 120 9.62 4.28 -5.70
C ASN A 120 8.37 4.64 -4.90
N SER A 121 8.49 4.96 -3.60
CA SER A 121 7.39 5.45 -2.78
C SER A 121 6.76 6.72 -3.33
N ILE A 122 7.57 7.70 -3.73
CA ILE A 122 7.08 8.96 -4.32
C ILE A 122 6.42 8.69 -5.67
N ARG A 123 7.07 7.97 -6.59
CA ARG A 123 6.49 7.64 -7.91
C ARG A 123 5.15 6.92 -7.81
N PHE A 124 5.06 5.96 -6.89
CA PHE A 124 3.81 5.26 -6.60
C PHE A 124 2.75 6.23 -6.08
N GLY A 125 3.08 7.03 -5.07
CA GLY A 125 2.13 7.97 -4.47
C GLY A 125 1.60 9.00 -5.47
N GLU A 126 2.46 9.54 -6.33
CA GLU A 126 2.11 10.47 -7.41
C GLU A 126 1.14 9.83 -8.41
N ALA A 127 1.41 8.60 -8.85
CA ALA A 127 0.52 7.86 -9.75
C ALA A 127 -0.88 7.63 -9.15
N MET A 128 -0.97 7.50 -7.82
CA MET A 128 -2.23 7.27 -7.13
C MET A 128 -3.01 8.55 -6.75
N GLU A 129 -2.43 9.75 -6.89
CA GLU A 129 -3.08 11.01 -6.43
C GLU A 129 -4.46 11.25 -7.05
N ARG A 130 -4.64 10.88 -8.32
CA ARG A 130 -5.90 11.04 -9.05
C ARG A 130 -7.07 10.31 -8.38
N PHE A 131 -6.79 9.24 -7.64
CA PHE A 131 -7.81 8.43 -6.97
C PHE A 131 -8.19 8.97 -5.60
N ARG A 132 -7.59 10.08 -5.13
CA ARG A 132 -7.96 10.76 -3.88
C ARG A 132 -8.03 9.79 -2.70
N LEU A 133 -6.98 8.99 -2.52
CA LEU A 133 -6.86 8.11 -1.36
C LEU A 133 -6.81 8.96 -0.09
N ALA A 134 -7.41 8.47 0.98
CA ALA A 134 -7.48 9.18 2.24
C ALA A 134 -6.14 9.14 3.00
N TRP A 135 -5.38 8.06 2.83
CA TRP A 135 -3.96 7.98 3.16
C TRP A 135 -3.24 6.86 2.39
N VAL A 136 -1.92 6.93 2.36
CA VAL A 136 -0.99 5.85 2.03
C VAL A 136 -0.13 5.51 3.27
N GLU A 137 -0.11 4.25 3.67
CA GLU A 137 0.43 3.77 4.95
C GLU A 137 1.75 3.01 4.83
N ASP A 138 2.72 3.24 5.71
CA ASP A 138 3.97 2.47 5.76
C ASP A 138 4.79 2.43 4.46
N MET A 139 4.76 3.54 3.71
CA MET A 139 5.55 3.78 2.49
C MET A 139 7.08 3.65 2.68
N VAL A 140 7.59 3.94 3.89
CA VAL A 140 8.99 3.77 4.30
C VAL A 140 9.02 3.31 5.77
N PRO A 141 10.11 2.71 6.28
CA PRO A 141 10.16 2.24 7.67
C PRO A 141 9.83 3.35 8.68
N TRP A 142 8.96 3.08 9.65
CA TRP A 142 8.43 4.06 10.61
C TRP A 142 9.51 4.85 11.38
N PHE A 143 10.65 4.21 11.66
CA PHE A 143 11.75 4.84 12.39
C PHE A 143 12.53 5.87 11.57
N ASP A 144 12.37 5.88 10.24
CA ASP A 144 13.06 6.78 9.33
C ASP A 144 12.27 8.07 9.10
N THR A 145 12.20 8.88 10.16
CA THR A 145 11.40 10.11 10.18
C THR A 145 11.81 11.15 9.12
N GLU A 146 13.08 11.19 8.72
CA GLU A 146 13.57 12.09 7.67
C GLU A 146 13.06 11.68 6.28
N ARG A 147 13.07 10.37 5.98
CA ARG A 147 12.48 9.85 4.74
C ARG A 147 10.96 10.01 4.75
N TRP A 148 10.31 9.80 5.89
CA TRP A 148 8.88 10.09 6.03
C TRP A 148 8.53 11.54 5.71
N LYS A 149 9.31 12.49 6.25
CA LYS A 149 9.14 13.90 5.91
C LYS A 149 9.28 14.14 4.42
N THR A 150 10.29 13.55 3.79
CA THR A 150 10.53 13.68 2.35
C THR A 150 9.36 13.16 1.51
N VAL A 151 8.81 11.98 1.83
CA VAL A 151 7.62 11.43 1.14
C VAL A 151 6.40 12.33 1.37
N SER A 152 6.19 12.78 2.60
CA SER A 152 5.03 13.59 2.97
C SER A 152 5.06 14.98 2.34
N ASP A 153 6.25 15.58 2.18
CA ASP A 153 6.41 16.87 1.51
C ASP A 153 6.23 16.74 -0.03
N ALA A 154 6.51 15.56 -0.60
CA ALA A 154 6.41 15.31 -2.04
C ALA A 154 4.98 15.01 -2.51
N LEU A 155 4.15 14.40 -1.66
CA LEU A 155 2.81 13.93 -2.01
C LEU A 155 1.71 14.88 -1.53
N LYS A 156 0.65 15.05 -2.34
CA LYS A 156 -0.59 15.70 -1.90
C LYS A 156 -1.51 14.76 -1.13
N THR A 157 -1.30 13.45 -1.28
CA THR A 157 -2.02 12.41 -0.53
C THR A 157 -1.44 12.29 0.88
N PRO A 158 -2.28 12.29 1.94
CA PRO A 158 -1.78 12.10 3.29
C PRO A 158 -1.01 10.79 3.47
N THR A 159 0.00 10.82 4.31
CA THR A 159 0.83 9.68 4.68
C THR A 159 0.56 9.32 6.15
N CYS A 160 0.66 8.04 6.51
CA CYS A 160 0.63 7.62 7.91
C CYS A 160 1.54 6.43 8.18
N THR A 161 1.90 6.24 9.45
CA THR A 161 2.70 5.12 9.93
C THR A 161 2.51 4.92 11.42
N GLY A 162 2.99 3.79 11.94
CA GLY A 162 3.23 3.62 13.38
C GLY A 162 2.68 2.35 14.00
N GLU A 163 2.14 1.42 13.21
CA GLU A 163 1.64 0.14 13.72
C GLU A 163 2.75 -0.70 14.39
N ASP A 164 3.98 -0.56 13.91
CA ASP A 164 5.16 -1.26 14.41
C ASP A 164 5.91 -0.52 15.55
N ILE A 165 5.40 0.62 16.02
CA ILE A 165 6.04 1.37 17.11
C ILE A 165 5.83 0.63 18.43
N PHE A 166 6.91 0.25 19.09
CA PHE A 166 6.87 -0.50 20.35
C PHE A 166 7.27 0.31 21.60
N MET A 167 7.90 1.49 21.44
CA MET A 167 8.25 2.37 22.57
C MET A 167 8.47 3.83 22.15
N LEU A 168 8.39 4.75 23.11
CA LEU A 168 8.84 6.13 22.92
C LEU A 168 10.38 6.20 23.01
N LYS A 169 10.96 7.05 22.16
CA LYS A 169 12.36 7.43 22.31
C LYS A 169 12.52 8.14 23.66
N ASP A 170 13.48 7.68 24.46
CA ASP A 170 13.80 8.21 25.80
C ASP A 170 12.79 7.87 26.93
N GLY A 171 11.80 7.01 26.68
CA GLY A 171 10.86 6.49 27.70
C GLY A 171 9.54 7.28 27.83
N PHE A 172 8.74 6.93 28.85
CA PHE A 172 7.51 7.65 29.25
C PHE A 172 7.79 8.58 30.42
#